data_AF-A0A973A1D8-F1
#
_entry.id   AF-A0A973A1D8-F1
#
_cell.length_a   1.000
_cell.length_b   1.000
_cell.length_c   1.000
_cell.angle_alpha   90.00
_cell.angle_beta   90.00
_cell.angle_gamma   90.00
#
_symmetry.space_group_name_H-M   'P 1'
#
loop_
_entity.id
_entity.type
_entity.pdbx_description
1 polymer ?
#
loop_
_entity_poly.entity_id
_entity_poly.type
_entity_poly.pdbx_seq_one_letter_code
_entity_poly.pdbx_strand_id
1 'polypeptide(L)'
;MSKLSTRYQNAEAHCDLGRYYLDQGLTDKAQYHLKTALGFDSALRPAQAAHIRLTSQMEGEMAGQRLCAEYQRPLLSSTPEMIKLAKALADEGLDTLSLSCFQRVLTIQPNSAEANRQLGYFYLTRKNNEKAQLHFSRSFELNPNQADVAGELGRMGVTIETPGLPPATTEEF
;
A
#
# COMPACT_ATOMS: atom_id res chain seq x y z
N MET A 1 13.93 -29.12 23.60
CA MET A 1 14.28 -29.02 22.16
C MET A 1 13.23 -28.21 21.39
N SER A 2 13.11 -26.89 21.57
CA SER A 2 12.00 -26.12 20.95
C SER A 2 12.35 -24.73 20.40
N LYS A 3 13.64 -24.43 20.20
CA LYS A 3 14.07 -23.14 19.61
C LYS A 3 14.59 -23.22 18.17
N LEU A 4 14.59 -24.40 17.55
CA LEU A 4 15.07 -24.59 16.17
C LEU A 4 13.94 -24.79 15.13
N SER A 5 12.68 -25.01 15.53
CA SER A 5 11.57 -25.26 14.58
C SER A 5 10.90 -24.00 14.02
N THR A 6 11.12 -22.83 14.63
CA THR A 6 10.55 -21.54 14.16
C THR A 6 11.32 -20.91 13.01
N ARG A 7 12.55 -21.38 12.72
CA ARG A 7 13.42 -20.80 11.68
C ARG A 7 13.00 -21.17 10.24
N TYR A 8 12.08 -22.13 10.10
CA TYR A 8 11.58 -22.63 8.81
C TYR A 8 10.10 -22.26 8.53
N GLN A 9 9.47 -21.44 9.37
CA GLN A 9 8.08 -20.97 9.21
C GLN A 9 8.07 -19.47 8.87
N ASN A 10 8.76 -19.08 7.80
CA ASN A 10 8.84 -17.67 7.42
C ASN A 10 7.90 -17.37 6.25
N ALA A 11 6.70 -16.88 6.57
CA ALA A 11 5.70 -16.47 5.59
C ALA A 11 6.24 -15.39 4.64
N GLU A 12 7.04 -14.44 5.15
CA GLU A 12 7.66 -13.39 4.34
C GLU A 12 8.67 -13.96 3.35
N ALA A 13 9.53 -14.89 3.78
CA ALA A 13 10.49 -15.53 2.87
C ALA A 13 9.79 -16.32 1.75
N HIS A 14 8.69 -17.01 2.08
CA HIS A 14 7.86 -17.66 1.07
C HIS A 14 7.18 -16.63 0.16
N CYS A 15 6.74 -15.49 0.68
CA CYS A 15 6.20 -14.40 -0.14
C CYS A 15 7.26 -13.87 -1.12
N ASP A 16 8.48 -13.60 -0.65
CA ASP A 16 9.57 -13.09 -1.47
C ASP A 16 9.98 -14.07 -2.57
N LEU A 17 10.08 -15.37 -2.24
CA LEU A 17 10.30 -16.42 -3.25
C LEU A 17 9.14 -16.50 -4.24
N GLY A 18 7.90 -16.36 -3.77
CA GLY A 18 6.71 -16.33 -4.62
C GLY A 18 6.76 -15.19 -5.64
N ARG A 19 7.07 -13.96 -5.18
CA ARG A 19 7.25 -12.78 -6.02
C ARG A 19 8.41 -12.95 -7.00
N TYR A 20 9.55 -13.44 -6.53
CA TYR A 20 10.71 -13.74 -7.37
C TYR A 20 10.34 -14.70 -8.52
N TYR A 21 9.66 -15.81 -8.21
CA TYR A 21 9.24 -16.75 -9.26
C TYR A 21 8.18 -16.20 -10.20
N LEU A 22 7.28 -15.33 -9.73
CA LEU A 22 6.35 -14.60 -10.59
C LEU A 22 7.08 -13.72 -11.60
N ASP A 23 8.11 -12.98 -11.15
CA ASP A 23 8.88 -12.10 -12.02
C ASP A 23 9.67 -12.90 -13.08
N GLN A 24 9.99 -14.16 -12.79
CA GLN A 24 10.59 -15.11 -13.75
C GLN A 24 9.56 -15.84 -14.62
N GLY A 25 8.26 -15.60 -14.45
CA GLY A 25 7.19 -16.29 -15.17
C GLY A 25 6.98 -17.76 -14.75
N LEU A 26 7.59 -18.20 -13.64
CA LEU A 26 7.50 -19.57 -13.13
C LEU A 26 6.27 -19.72 -12.22
N THR A 27 5.09 -19.70 -12.84
CA THR A 27 3.78 -19.64 -12.16
C THR A 27 3.55 -20.77 -11.16
N ASP A 28 3.94 -22.01 -11.45
CA ASP A 28 3.74 -23.15 -10.53
C ASP A 28 4.53 -22.98 -9.23
N LYS A 29 5.80 -22.54 -9.33
CA LYS A 29 6.66 -22.29 -8.16
C LYS A 29 6.15 -21.09 -7.38
N ALA A 30 5.77 -20.02 -8.07
CA ALA A 30 5.13 -18.87 -7.46
C ALA A 30 3.89 -19.29 -6.66
N GLN A 31 2.99 -20.08 -7.26
CA GLN A 31 1.78 -20.54 -6.60
C GLN A 31 2.08 -21.35 -5.35
N TYR A 32 3.04 -22.28 -5.41
CA TYR A 32 3.46 -23.07 -4.26
C TYR A 32 3.93 -22.17 -3.11
N HIS A 33 4.84 -21.23 -3.39
CA HIS A 33 5.41 -20.37 -2.36
C HIS A 33 4.38 -19.39 -1.78
N LEU A 34 3.51 -18.80 -2.62
CA LEU A 34 2.46 -17.90 -2.16
C LEU A 34 1.39 -18.61 -1.33
N LYS A 35 0.94 -19.81 -1.74
CA LYS A 35 0.04 -20.63 -0.93
C LYS A 35 0.67 -21.02 0.41
N THR A 36 1.96 -21.33 0.41
CA THR A 36 2.69 -21.64 1.65
C THR A 36 2.77 -20.42 2.57
N ALA A 37 3.09 -19.24 2.03
CA ALA A 37 3.11 -17.98 2.78
C ALA A 37 1.74 -17.71 3.44
N LEU A 38 0.67 -17.80 2.67
CA LEU A 38 -0.70 -17.58 3.14
C LEU A 38 -1.20 -18.69 4.08
N GLY A 39 -0.61 -19.89 4.01
CA GLY A 39 -0.85 -20.97 4.95
C GLY A 39 -0.24 -20.71 6.34
N PHE A 40 0.92 -20.05 6.39
CA PHE A 40 1.55 -19.62 7.64
C PHE A 40 0.92 -18.34 8.21
N ASP A 41 0.66 -17.36 7.35
CA ASP A 41 -0.01 -16.11 7.70
C ASP A 41 -0.99 -15.70 6.60
N SER A 42 -2.25 -16.01 6.82
CA SER A 42 -3.32 -15.68 5.89
C SER A 42 -3.62 -14.18 5.82
N ALA A 43 -3.14 -13.39 6.79
CA ALA A 43 -3.30 -11.93 6.85
C ALA A 43 -2.12 -11.17 6.24
N LEU A 44 -1.11 -11.87 5.71
CA LEU A 44 0.07 -11.25 5.11
C LEU A 44 -0.28 -10.53 3.79
N ARG A 45 -0.35 -9.20 3.84
CA ARG A 45 -0.81 -8.37 2.70
C ARG A 45 0.06 -8.44 1.44
N PRO A 46 1.40 -8.46 1.55
CA PRO A 46 2.25 -8.68 0.39
C PRO A 46 1.93 -10.02 -0.31
N ALA A 47 1.73 -11.10 0.45
CA ALA A 47 1.41 -12.40 -0.12
C ALA A 47 0.01 -12.43 -0.75
N GLN A 48 -0.98 -11.78 -0.14
CA GLN A 48 -2.32 -11.61 -0.71
C GLN A 48 -2.27 -10.86 -2.04
N ALA A 49 -1.53 -9.74 -2.11
CA ALA A 49 -1.38 -8.96 -3.33
C ALA A 49 -0.66 -9.73 -4.44
N ALA A 50 0.45 -10.42 -4.11
CA ALA A 50 1.17 -11.27 -5.05
C ALA A 50 0.30 -12.44 -5.55
N HIS A 51 -0.55 -13.01 -4.69
CA HIS A 51 -1.50 -14.04 -5.09
C HIS A 51 -2.56 -13.50 -6.06
N ILE A 52 -3.09 -12.30 -5.80
CA ILE A 52 -3.99 -11.63 -6.76
C ILE A 52 -3.29 -11.42 -8.10
N ARG A 53 -2.03 -10.97 -8.12
CA ARG A 53 -1.25 -10.78 -9.35
C ARG A 53 -1.11 -12.09 -10.12
N LEU A 54 -0.74 -13.18 -9.44
CA LEU A 54 -0.66 -14.52 -10.02
C LEU A 54 -2.01 -14.95 -10.64
N THR A 55 -3.10 -14.81 -9.89
CA THR A 55 -4.43 -15.18 -10.35
C THR A 55 -4.88 -14.35 -11.55
N SER A 56 -4.62 -13.04 -11.57
CA SER A 56 -4.87 -12.19 -12.75
C SER A 56 -4.10 -12.68 -13.97
N GLN A 57 -2.82 -13.06 -13.82
CA GLN A 57 -1.99 -13.55 -14.92
C GLN A 57 -2.43 -14.92 -15.45
N MET A 58 -2.84 -15.83 -14.57
CA MET A 58 -3.21 -17.21 -14.94
C MET A 58 -4.65 -17.35 -15.41
N GLU A 59 -5.58 -16.68 -14.75
CA GLU A 59 -7.03 -16.89 -14.89
C GLU A 59 -7.76 -15.65 -15.43
N GLY A 60 -7.03 -14.54 -15.63
CA GLY A 60 -7.54 -13.28 -16.14
C GLY A 60 -7.96 -12.29 -15.05
N GLU A 61 -8.06 -11.02 -15.44
CA GLU A 61 -8.30 -9.89 -14.52
C GLU A 61 -9.56 -10.04 -13.65
N MET A 62 -10.62 -10.66 -14.19
CA MET A 62 -11.85 -10.92 -13.43
C MET A 62 -11.65 -11.91 -12.29
N ALA A 63 -10.71 -12.84 -12.40
CA ALA A 63 -10.39 -13.77 -11.32
C ALA A 63 -9.60 -13.05 -10.21
N GLY A 64 -8.61 -12.24 -10.59
CA GLY A 64 -7.86 -11.39 -9.65
C GLY A 64 -8.76 -10.40 -8.91
N GLN A 65 -9.72 -9.77 -9.61
CA GLN A 65 -10.72 -8.89 -8.98
C GLN A 65 -11.59 -9.63 -7.95
N ARG A 66 -12.04 -10.85 -8.26
CA ARG A 66 -12.84 -11.67 -7.33
C ARG A 66 -12.04 -12.04 -6.09
N LEU A 67 -10.79 -12.47 -6.26
CA LEU A 67 -9.90 -12.80 -5.15
C LEU A 67 -9.59 -11.56 -4.29
N CYS A 68 -9.37 -10.40 -4.92
CA CYS A 68 -9.18 -9.14 -4.22
C CYS A 68 -10.41 -8.78 -3.38
N ALA A 69 -11.62 -8.95 -3.92
CA ALA A 69 -12.85 -8.72 -3.16
C ALA A 69 -12.98 -9.67 -1.96
N GLU A 70 -12.54 -10.93 -2.09
CA GLU A 70 -12.49 -11.89 -0.99
C GLU A 70 -11.57 -11.43 0.13
N TYR A 71 -10.34 -11.01 -0.19
CA TYR A 71 -9.40 -10.48 0.81
C TYR A 71 -9.84 -9.15 1.42
N GLN A 72 -10.63 -8.35 0.71
CA GLN A 72 -11.17 -7.11 1.24
C GLN A 72 -12.35 -7.30 2.21
N ARG A 73 -13.16 -8.37 2.05
CA ARG A 73 -14.33 -8.64 2.90
C ARG A 73 -14.06 -8.59 4.40
N PRO A 74 -13.04 -9.29 4.95
CA PRO A 74 -12.77 -9.24 6.39
C PRO A 74 -12.23 -7.88 6.87
N LEU A 75 -11.83 -6.99 5.95
CA LEU A 75 -11.23 -5.70 6.27
C LEU A 75 -12.24 -4.55 6.32
N LEU A 76 -13.52 -4.84 6.07
CA LEU A 76 -14.59 -3.85 6.03
C LEU A 76 -14.70 -2.99 7.30
N SER A 77 -14.35 -3.56 8.45
CA SER A 77 -14.35 -2.87 9.75
C SER A 77 -13.00 -2.24 10.12
N SER A 78 -11.94 -2.46 9.33
CA SER A 78 -10.58 -2.03 9.65
C SER A 78 -9.95 -1.29 8.47
N THR A 79 -10.09 0.04 8.48
CA THR A 79 -9.47 0.90 7.47
C THR A 79 -7.94 0.85 7.47
N PRO A 80 -7.20 0.75 8.61
CA PRO A 80 -5.73 0.68 8.55
C PRO A 80 -5.25 -0.58 7.83
N GLU A 81 -5.93 -1.69 8.06
CA GLU A 81 -5.64 -2.92 7.36
C GLU A 81 -6.00 -2.82 5.87
N MET A 82 -7.13 -2.23 5.51
CA MET A 82 -7.48 -1.99 4.10
C MET A 82 -6.43 -1.12 3.38
N ILE A 83 -5.87 -0.12 4.07
CA ILE A 83 -4.76 0.71 3.56
C ILE A 83 -3.50 -0.13 3.32
N LYS A 84 -3.14 -1.03 4.23
CA LYS A 84 -1.99 -1.94 4.04
C LYS A 84 -2.16 -2.85 2.81
N LEU A 85 -3.37 -3.36 2.59
CA LEU A 85 -3.67 -4.13 1.36
C LEU A 85 -3.56 -3.24 0.12
N ALA A 86 -4.09 -2.02 0.15
CA ALA A 86 -3.99 -1.07 -0.96
C ALA A 86 -2.53 -0.78 -1.33
N LYS A 87 -1.66 -0.56 -0.33
CA LYS A 87 -0.23 -0.37 -0.52
C LYS A 87 0.42 -1.62 -1.14
N ALA A 88 0.15 -2.80 -0.60
CA ALA A 88 0.70 -4.04 -1.15
C ALA A 88 0.28 -4.27 -2.62
N LEU A 89 -0.97 -3.94 -2.98
CA LEU A 89 -1.45 -3.99 -4.36
C LEU A 89 -0.70 -3.00 -5.27
N ALA A 90 -0.40 -1.80 -4.79
CA ALA A 90 0.40 -0.82 -5.54
C ALA A 90 1.84 -1.30 -5.75
N ASP A 91 2.44 -1.95 -4.75
CA ASP A 91 3.78 -2.52 -4.84
C ASP A 91 3.84 -3.67 -5.87
N GLU A 92 2.71 -4.35 -6.11
CA GLU A 92 2.55 -5.36 -7.17
C GLU A 92 2.22 -4.79 -8.56
N GLY A 93 2.05 -3.47 -8.69
CA GLY A 93 1.61 -2.84 -9.94
C GLY A 93 0.11 -2.99 -10.24
N LEU A 94 -0.68 -3.48 -9.27
CA LEU A 94 -2.13 -3.67 -9.41
C LEU A 94 -2.87 -2.36 -9.09
N ASP A 95 -2.60 -1.33 -9.89
CA ASP A 95 -2.99 0.06 -9.62
C ASP A 95 -4.51 0.25 -9.52
N THR A 96 -5.28 -0.40 -10.39
CA THR A 96 -6.75 -0.32 -10.39
C THR A 96 -7.35 -0.89 -9.10
N LEU A 97 -6.81 -2.02 -8.63
CA LEU A 97 -7.25 -2.67 -7.39
C LEU A 97 -6.81 -1.87 -6.15
N SER A 98 -5.58 -1.33 -6.17
CA SER A 98 -5.06 -0.44 -5.13
C SER A 98 -5.95 0.79 -4.94
N LEU A 99 -6.27 1.50 -6.03
CA LEU A 99 -7.15 2.67 -6.00
C LEU A 99 -8.55 2.32 -5.51
N SER A 100 -9.10 1.15 -5.88
CA SER A 100 -10.37 0.66 -5.37
C SER A 100 -10.34 0.47 -3.84
N CYS A 101 -9.27 -0.11 -3.29
CA CYS A 101 -9.09 -0.18 -1.83
C CYS A 101 -9.09 1.21 -1.18
N PHE A 102 -8.29 2.15 -1.71
CA PHE A 102 -8.23 3.51 -1.17
C PHE A 102 -9.57 4.24 -1.24
N GLN A 103 -10.32 4.07 -2.34
CA GLN A 103 -11.66 4.64 -2.49
C GLN A 103 -12.63 4.12 -1.43
N ARG A 104 -12.58 2.82 -1.13
CA ARG A 104 -13.39 2.23 -0.05
C ARG A 104 -13.00 2.78 1.32
N VAL A 105 -11.70 2.94 1.60
CA VAL A 105 -11.23 3.58 2.82
C VAL A 105 -11.79 4.99 2.94
N LEU A 106 -11.74 5.80 1.89
CA LEU A 106 -12.27 7.16 1.88
C LEU A 106 -13.80 7.22 1.94
N THR A 107 -14.51 6.18 1.52
CA THR A 107 -15.96 6.08 1.71
C THR A 107 -16.31 5.85 3.18
N ILE A 108 -15.52 5.03 3.89
CA ILE A 108 -15.72 4.74 5.31
C ILE A 108 -15.22 5.89 6.19
N GLN A 109 -14.08 6.49 5.81
CA GLN A 109 -13.42 7.61 6.51
C GLN A 109 -13.06 8.72 5.51
N PRO A 110 -14.02 9.60 5.17
CA PRO A 110 -13.82 10.69 4.21
C PRO A 110 -12.67 11.64 4.55
N ASN A 111 -12.39 11.79 5.84
CA ASN A 111 -11.34 12.67 6.37
C ASN A 111 -10.12 11.88 6.87
N SER A 112 -9.80 10.74 6.26
CA SER A 112 -8.59 9.99 6.59
C SER A 112 -7.34 10.69 6.06
N ALA A 113 -6.58 11.32 6.95
CA ALA A 113 -5.27 11.89 6.63
C ALA A 113 -4.30 10.82 6.12
N GLU A 114 -4.30 9.64 6.75
CA GLU A 114 -3.45 8.51 6.37
C GLU A 114 -3.79 7.97 4.97
N ALA A 115 -5.07 7.85 4.61
CA ALA A 115 -5.45 7.40 3.27
C ALA A 115 -4.99 8.39 2.20
N ASN A 116 -5.15 9.70 2.45
CA ASN A 116 -4.65 10.74 1.54
C ASN A 116 -3.12 10.74 1.47
N ARG A 117 -2.42 10.51 2.60
CA ARG A 117 -0.96 10.37 2.60
C ARG A 117 -0.50 9.22 1.70
N GLN A 118 -1.12 8.06 1.84
CA GLN A 118 -0.78 6.87 1.05
C GLN A 118 -1.14 7.03 -0.43
N LEU A 119 -2.25 7.70 -0.75
CA LEU A 119 -2.57 8.09 -2.13
C LEU A 119 -1.55 9.07 -2.71
N GLY A 120 -1.04 10.00 -1.90
CA GLY A 120 0.05 10.90 -2.28
C GLY A 120 1.29 10.11 -2.72
N TYR A 121 1.74 9.17 -1.89
CA TYR A 121 2.87 8.29 -2.24
C TYR A 121 2.57 7.40 -3.45
N PHE A 122 1.36 6.84 -3.53
CA PHE A 122 0.93 6.06 -4.69
C PHE A 122 1.14 6.86 -5.99
N TYR A 123 0.61 8.08 -6.08
CA TYR A 123 0.75 8.91 -7.27
C TYR A 123 2.19 9.39 -7.50
N LEU A 124 2.93 9.68 -6.43
CA LEU A 124 4.34 10.07 -6.51
C LEU A 124 5.18 8.96 -7.15
N THR A 125 5.02 7.70 -6.73
CA THR A 125 5.73 6.56 -7.33
C THR A 125 5.35 6.32 -8.80
N ARG A 126 4.16 6.77 -9.22
CA ARG A 126 3.69 6.76 -10.61
C ARG A 126 4.05 8.04 -11.38
N LYS A 127 4.89 8.89 -10.81
CA LYS A 127 5.34 10.18 -11.38
C LYS A 127 4.20 11.15 -11.70
N ASN A 128 3.03 10.97 -11.09
CA ASN A 128 1.91 11.88 -11.20
C ASN A 128 2.00 12.92 -10.08
N ASN A 129 2.86 13.91 -10.27
CA ASN A 129 3.14 14.93 -9.26
C ASN A 129 1.90 15.78 -8.92
N GLU A 130 1.03 16.03 -9.90
CA GLU A 130 -0.20 16.81 -9.70
C GLU A 130 -1.14 16.13 -8.69
N LYS A 131 -1.45 14.85 -8.92
CA LYS A 131 -2.30 14.10 -7.98
C LYS A 131 -1.59 13.80 -6.66
N ALA A 132 -0.27 13.60 -6.69
CA ALA A 132 0.51 13.43 -5.47
C ALA A 132 0.39 14.66 -4.58
N GLN A 133 0.62 15.86 -5.14
CA GLN A 133 0.47 17.13 -4.45
C GLN A 133 -0.95 17.31 -3.90
N LEU A 134 -1.98 17.06 -4.71
CA LEU A 134 -3.38 17.16 -4.27
C LEU A 134 -3.65 16.32 -3.01
N HIS A 135 -3.23 15.06 -3.01
CA HIS A 135 -3.47 14.14 -1.90
C HIS A 135 -2.58 14.44 -0.69
N PHE A 136 -1.32 14.84 -0.89
CA PHE A 136 -0.46 15.29 0.20
C PHE A 136 -1.00 16.55 0.86
N SER A 137 -1.44 17.55 0.08
CA SER A 137 -2.06 18.77 0.62
C SER A 137 -3.31 18.43 1.44
N ARG A 138 -4.20 17.57 0.91
CA ARG A 138 -5.39 17.14 1.66
C ARG A 138 -5.04 16.38 2.94
N SER A 139 -3.99 15.54 2.90
CA SER A 139 -3.50 14.86 4.10
C SER A 139 -3.00 15.84 5.15
N PHE A 140 -2.21 16.83 4.73
CA PHE A 140 -1.64 17.85 5.60
C PHE A 140 -2.71 18.77 6.21
N GLU A 141 -3.73 19.17 5.43
CA GLU A 141 -4.89 19.91 5.94
C GLU A 141 -5.59 19.16 7.08
N LEU A 142 -5.74 17.85 6.94
CA LEU A 142 -6.42 17.00 7.93
C LEU A 142 -5.53 16.71 9.16
N ASN A 143 -4.22 16.59 8.96
CA ASN A 143 -3.23 16.42 10.02
C ASN A 143 -1.91 17.11 9.65
N PRO A 144 -1.65 18.31 10.17
CA PRO A 144 -0.42 19.05 9.88
C PRO A 144 0.85 18.46 10.53
N ASN A 145 0.71 17.53 11.47
CA ASN A 145 1.84 16.93 12.19
C ASN A 145 2.39 15.68 11.48
N GLN A 146 2.60 15.80 10.16
CA GLN A 146 3.11 14.73 9.30
C GLN A 146 4.40 15.22 8.62
N ALA A 147 5.54 15.05 9.29
CA ALA A 147 6.83 15.56 8.82
C ALA A 147 7.23 14.99 7.43
N ASP A 148 6.82 13.76 7.14
CA ASP A 148 7.07 13.12 5.85
C ASP A 148 6.25 13.80 4.73
N VAL A 149 4.96 14.03 4.95
CA VAL A 149 4.07 14.78 4.02
C VAL A 149 4.57 16.20 3.82
N ALA A 150 4.97 16.87 4.91
CA ALA A 150 5.54 18.21 4.85
C ALA A 150 6.80 18.25 3.97
N GLY A 151 7.67 17.26 4.11
CA GLY A 151 8.87 17.12 3.29
C GLY A 151 8.56 16.88 1.80
N GLU A 152 7.54 16.08 1.48
CA GLU A 152 7.10 15.88 0.09
C GLU A 152 6.51 17.16 -0.51
N LEU A 153 5.66 17.87 0.23
CA LEU A 153 5.08 19.14 -0.22
C LEU A 153 6.16 20.21 -0.44
N GLY A 154 7.16 20.30 0.45
CA GLY A 154 8.30 21.19 0.27
C GLY A 154 9.13 20.85 -0.97
N ARG A 155 9.38 19.55 -1.23
CA ARG A 155 10.03 19.09 -2.48
C ARG A 155 9.24 19.46 -3.74
N MET A 156 7.92 19.53 -3.63
CA MET A 156 7.02 19.95 -4.70
C MET A 156 6.89 21.48 -4.82
N GLY A 157 7.59 22.25 -3.98
CA GLY A 157 7.54 23.72 -3.98
C GLY A 157 6.28 24.30 -3.33
N VAL A 158 5.54 23.51 -2.54
CA VAL A 158 4.37 23.97 -1.80
C VAL A 158 4.81 24.59 -0.48
N THR A 159 4.49 25.86 -0.30
CA THR A 159 4.65 26.54 0.99
C THR A 159 3.59 26.03 1.95
N ILE A 160 4.04 25.42 3.05
CA ILE A 160 3.18 24.93 4.13
C ILE A 160 3.47 25.68 5.41
N GLU A 161 2.41 26.14 6.08
CA GLU A 161 2.52 26.74 7.40
C GLU A 161 2.39 25.62 8.44
N THR A 162 3.49 25.25 9.07
CA THR A 162 3.48 24.26 10.15
C THR A 162 2.88 24.91 11.41
N PRO A 163 1.80 24.36 11.99
CA PRO A 163 1.22 24.92 13.21
C PRO A 163 2.25 24.90 14.35
N GLY A 164 2.64 26.08 14.83
CA GLY A 164 3.55 26.24 15.97
C GLY A 164 4.98 26.64 15.64
N LEU A 165 5.36 26.77 14.36
CA LEU A 165 6.59 27.47 13.98
C LEU A 165 6.22 28.93 13.67
N PRO A 166 6.81 29.94 14.34
CA PRO A 166 6.57 31.33 13.96
C PRO A 166 6.98 31.52 12.49
N PRO A 167 6.27 32.37 11.72
CA PRO A 167 6.61 32.60 10.33
C PRO A 167 8.08 32.99 10.24
N ALA A 168 8.80 32.36 9.29
CA ALA A 168 10.19 32.69 9.05
C ALA A 168 10.27 34.19 8.77
N THR A 169 10.83 34.94 9.70
CA THR A 169 11.11 36.36 9.51
C THR A 169 12.04 36.45 8.32
N THR A 170 11.54 36.98 7.21
CA THR A 170 12.38 37.47 6.12
C THR A 170 13.22 38.61 6.70
N GLU A 171 14.40 38.28 7.24
CA GLU A 171 15.45 39.26 7.46
C GLU A 171 15.99 39.64 6.08
N GLU A 172 15.46 40.74 5.55
CA GLU A 172 16.08 41.50 4.49
C GLU A 172 17.40 42.06 5.03
N PHE A 173 18.52 41.67 4.41
CA PHE A 173 19.84 42.29 4.60
C PHE A 173 20.06 43.39 3.57
#